data_AF-A0A7L4RJY9-F1
#
_entry.id   AF-A0A7L4RJY9-F1
#
_cell.length_a   1.000
_cell.length_b   1.000
_cell.length_c   1.000
_cell.angle_alpha   90.00
_cell.angle_beta   90.00
_cell.angle_gamma   90.00
#
_symmetry.space_group_name_H-M   'P 1'
#
loop_
_entity.id
_entity.type
_entity.pdbx_description
1 polymer ?
#
loop_
_entity_poly.entity_id
_entity_poly.type
_entity_poly.pdbx_seq_one_letter_code
_entity_poly.pdbx_strand_id
1 'polypeptide(L)'
;MMLDAQAFQTVLTPEAALGIIQKTVAQKGWKKSEVTDIKLIYSPYWLFSFDVIAVQGPSPSGKTALNAYTGDLNDFVPILFERPLKKTRTTAEGVEAEVEPTSIDPREAKSVAQSKVAAHVGLKPENISVSAFTKYYIPFYRIWIDVAGDSYKIDVDACLGAPLGLEQVPERPKTWEEATGETLQKLKTPKGWAELSGKALGAGGTAAASGGGEGGIAGSKLPLKYLAFGAIVIVLAVLVLSRQFGSAGISCKVYDDFLGAPPFLGFGEPELEPRVARNGLLYVEGECALSNSGSGDASVSVQTRVKRKTTPEILAVNLTMAPQLKPTGSTPVIKPFIVSWKGDKDGDYKFEYEKLG
;
A
#
# COMPACT_ATOMS: atom_id res chain seq x y z
N MET A 1 -22.18 -23.83 22.96
CA MET A 1 -21.25 -24.99 22.86
C MET A 1 -20.01 -24.73 23.71
N MET A 2 -19.40 -25.76 24.29
CA MET A 2 -18.15 -25.62 25.08
C MET A 2 -16.93 -25.76 24.16
N LEU A 3 -15.94 -24.89 24.33
CA LEU A 3 -14.70 -24.84 23.54
C LEU A 3 -13.55 -25.50 24.30
N ASP A 4 -12.64 -26.15 23.57
CA ASP A 4 -11.42 -26.77 24.12
C ASP A 4 -10.33 -25.75 24.50
N ALA A 5 -10.50 -24.47 24.12
CA ALA A 5 -9.63 -23.37 24.48
C ALA A 5 -10.45 -22.13 24.89
N GLN A 6 -9.77 -21.12 25.45
CA GLN A 6 -10.43 -19.85 25.76
C GLN A 6 -10.80 -19.12 24.46
N ALA A 7 -11.94 -18.43 24.48
CA ALA A 7 -12.36 -17.50 23.45
C ALA A 7 -12.52 -16.11 24.02
N PHE A 8 -12.49 -15.08 23.16
CA PHE A 8 -12.98 -13.78 23.56
C PHE A 8 -14.51 -13.74 23.58
N GLN A 9 -15.08 -13.00 24.51
CA GLN A 9 -16.52 -12.76 24.56
C GLN A 9 -16.92 -11.87 23.38
N THR A 10 -17.97 -12.26 22.67
CA THR A 10 -18.59 -11.46 21.61
C THR A 10 -19.18 -10.18 22.21
N VAL A 11 -18.81 -9.03 21.65
CA VAL A 11 -19.34 -7.72 22.06
C VAL A 11 -20.34 -7.20 21.04
N LEU A 12 -20.13 -7.51 19.75
CA LEU A 12 -20.98 -7.06 18.67
C LEU A 12 -22.14 -8.02 18.41
N THR A 13 -23.27 -7.43 18.02
CA THR A 13 -24.41 -8.15 17.46
C THR A 13 -24.25 -8.33 15.94
N PRO A 14 -24.98 -9.27 15.32
CA PRO A 14 -24.95 -9.45 13.86
C PRO A 14 -25.34 -8.17 13.10
N GLU A 15 -26.30 -7.40 13.62
CA GLU A 15 -26.79 -6.16 13.01
C GLU A 15 -25.72 -5.07 13.05
N ALA A 16 -24.97 -4.98 14.17
CA ALA A 16 -23.86 -4.05 14.30
C ALA A 16 -22.73 -4.39 13.32
N ALA A 17 -22.40 -5.67 13.15
CA ALA A 17 -21.41 -6.13 12.18
C ALA A 17 -21.85 -5.81 10.74
N LEU A 18 -23.11 -6.05 10.41
CA LEU A 18 -23.69 -5.70 9.12
C LEU A 18 -23.65 -4.19 8.85
N GLY A 19 -23.94 -3.35 9.84
CA GLY A 19 -23.83 -1.90 9.73
C GLY A 19 -22.39 -1.42 9.45
N ILE A 20 -21.37 -2.08 10.05
CA ILE A 20 -19.96 -1.81 9.79
C ILE A 20 -19.62 -2.14 8.32
N ILE A 21 -20.07 -3.29 7.82
CA ILE A 21 -19.83 -3.70 6.43
C ILE A 21 -20.51 -2.75 5.46
N GLN A 22 -21.80 -2.46 5.64
CA GLN A 22 -22.53 -1.55 4.76
C GLN A 22 -21.86 -0.17 4.69
N LYS A 23 -21.43 0.37 5.83
CA LYS A 23 -20.70 1.64 5.87
C LYS A 23 -19.39 1.57 5.09
N THR A 24 -18.64 0.49 5.24
CA THR A 24 -17.32 0.35 4.60
C THR A 24 -17.43 0.09 3.09
N VAL A 25 -18.41 -0.70 2.68
CA VAL A 25 -18.74 -0.95 1.27
C VAL A 25 -19.23 0.34 0.59
N ALA A 26 -20.04 1.15 1.29
CA ALA A 26 -20.44 2.46 0.81
C ALA A 26 -19.25 3.43 0.64
N GLN A 27 -18.23 3.35 1.50
CA GLN A 27 -16.99 4.12 1.36
C GLN A 27 -16.19 3.73 0.11
N LYS A 28 -16.27 2.47 -0.32
CA LYS A 28 -15.73 1.99 -1.62
C LYS A 28 -16.60 2.39 -2.82
N GLY A 29 -17.63 3.21 -2.60
CA GLY A 29 -18.50 3.76 -3.63
C GLY A 29 -19.74 2.92 -3.93
N TRP A 30 -19.88 1.72 -3.36
CA TRP A 30 -21.00 0.83 -3.62
C TRP A 30 -22.22 1.22 -2.79
N LYS A 31 -23.21 1.84 -3.43
CA LYS A 31 -24.45 2.32 -2.77
C LYS A 31 -25.45 1.20 -2.45
N LYS A 32 -25.33 0.07 -3.14
CA LYS A 32 -26.15 -1.12 -2.95
C LYS A 32 -25.20 -2.31 -2.85
N SER A 33 -25.36 -3.07 -1.79
CA SER A 33 -24.72 -4.37 -1.58
C SER A 33 -25.79 -5.30 -1.04
N GLU A 34 -25.89 -6.48 -1.61
CA GLU A 34 -26.79 -7.51 -1.11
C GLU A 34 -26.00 -8.38 -0.13
N VAL A 35 -26.52 -8.58 1.08
CA VAL A 35 -25.91 -9.47 2.07
C VAL A 35 -26.61 -10.81 1.93
N THR A 36 -25.86 -11.84 1.54
CA THR A 36 -26.42 -13.16 1.25
C THR A 36 -26.45 -14.06 2.48
N ASP A 37 -25.44 -13.97 3.34
CA ASP A 37 -25.32 -14.80 4.55
C ASP A 37 -24.51 -14.09 5.64
N ILE A 38 -24.85 -14.34 6.90
CA ILE A 38 -24.13 -13.87 8.08
C ILE A 38 -24.06 -14.98 9.12
N LYS A 39 -22.84 -15.39 9.47
CA LYS A 39 -22.60 -16.46 10.45
C LYS A 39 -21.59 -16.04 11.49
N LEU A 40 -21.85 -16.39 12.75
CA LEU A 40 -20.86 -16.26 13.82
C LEU A 40 -19.94 -17.48 13.79
N ILE A 41 -18.65 -17.26 13.64
CA ILE A 41 -17.63 -18.31 13.53
C ILE A 41 -16.57 -18.09 14.59
N TYR A 42 -16.21 -19.14 15.31
CA TYR A 42 -15.06 -19.14 16.21
C TYR A 42 -13.89 -19.81 15.51
N SER A 43 -12.95 -19.00 15.05
CA SER A 43 -11.74 -19.46 14.38
C SER A 43 -10.64 -19.73 15.40
N PRO A 44 -9.99 -20.91 15.40
CA PRO A 44 -8.90 -21.22 16.31
C PRO A 44 -7.60 -20.56 15.86
N TYR A 45 -6.89 -19.91 16.78
CA TYR A 45 -5.58 -19.30 16.57
C TYR A 45 -4.59 -19.75 17.63
N TRP A 46 -3.36 -20.01 17.22
CA TRP A 46 -2.21 -20.11 18.12
C TRP A 46 -1.55 -18.74 18.23
N LEU A 47 -1.72 -18.07 19.36
CA LEU A 47 -1.03 -16.82 19.67
C LEU A 47 0.38 -17.16 20.19
N PHE A 48 1.39 -16.43 19.72
CA PHE A 48 2.75 -16.61 20.21
C PHE A 48 3.61 -15.37 20.05
N SER A 49 4.68 -15.31 20.84
CA SER A 49 5.77 -14.38 20.65
C SER A 49 6.88 -15.04 19.84
N PHE A 50 7.61 -14.26 19.05
CA PHE A 50 8.78 -14.75 18.34
C PHE A 50 9.95 -13.79 18.47
N ASP A 51 11.16 -14.35 18.41
CA ASP A 51 12.42 -13.63 18.36
C ASP A 51 13.19 -14.09 17.12
N VAL A 52 13.68 -13.12 16.34
CA VAL A 52 14.56 -13.38 15.20
C VAL A 52 16.00 -13.41 15.69
N ILE A 53 16.65 -14.56 15.57
CA ILE A 53 18.04 -14.76 15.98
C ILE A 53 18.94 -14.18 14.88
N ALA A 54 19.37 -12.93 15.05
CA ALA A 54 20.31 -12.28 14.16
C ALA A 54 21.75 -12.73 14.48
N VAL A 55 22.56 -13.03 13.44
CA VAL A 55 23.99 -13.37 13.60
C VAL A 55 24.78 -12.14 14.07
N GLN A 56 24.37 -10.94 13.67
CA GLN A 56 24.95 -9.66 14.08
C GLN A 56 23.84 -8.61 14.20
N GLY A 57 23.84 -7.85 15.30
CA GLY A 57 22.87 -6.78 15.55
C GLY A 57 21.74 -7.15 16.52
N PRO A 58 20.78 -6.24 16.75
CA PRO A 58 19.65 -6.50 17.65
C PRO A 58 18.73 -7.58 17.05
N SER A 59 18.30 -8.53 17.89
CA SER A 59 17.31 -9.55 17.54
C SER A 59 15.91 -8.96 17.63
N PRO A 60 15.22 -8.65 16.50
CA PRO A 60 13.88 -8.13 16.57
C PRO A 60 12.92 -9.18 17.13
N SER A 61 11.98 -8.74 17.96
CA SER A 61 10.96 -9.58 18.55
C SER A 61 9.56 -9.06 18.23
N GLY A 62 8.58 -9.94 18.23
CA GLY A 62 7.21 -9.62 17.86
C GLY A 62 6.20 -10.59 18.44
N LYS A 63 4.91 -10.27 18.24
CA LYS A 63 3.79 -11.15 18.53
C LYS A 63 2.96 -11.29 17.27
N THR A 64 2.54 -12.51 16.98
CA THR A 64 1.65 -12.81 15.87
C THR A 64 0.75 -13.99 16.27
N ALA A 65 -0.19 -14.35 15.41
CA ALA A 65 -1.03 -15.51 15.60
C ALA A 65 -1.03 -16.38 14.33
N LEU A 66 -1.00 -17.70 14.51
CA LEU A 66 -1.18 -18.67 13.43
C LEU A 66 -2.64 -19.14 13.44
N ASN A 67 -3.39 -18.89 12.37
CA ASN A 67 -4.71 -19.47 12.18
C ASN A 67 -4.57 -21.00 12.13
N ALA A 68 -5.17 -21.71 13.09
CA ALA A 68 -5.01 -23.15 13.21
C ALA A 68 -5.87 -23.95 12.23
N TYR A 69 -6.79 -23.28 11.52
CA TYR A 69 -7.58 -23.84 10.43
C TYR A 69 -6.87 -23.69 9.08
N THR A 70 -6.38 -22.48 8.74
CA THR A 70 -5.76 -22.19 7.43
C THR A 70 -4.23 -22.29 7.40
N GLY A 71 -3.58 -22.12 8.55
CA GLY A 71 -2.12 -22.04 8.64
C GLY A 71 -1.52 -20.70 8.23
N ASP A 72 -2.33 -19.64 8.13
CA ASP A 72 -1.86 -18.29 7.82
C ASP A 72 -1.52 -17.50 9.09
N LEU A 73 -0.55 -16.60 8.97
CA LEU A 73 -0.23 -15.65 10.03
C LEU A 73 -1.22 -14.49 10.02
N ASN A 74 -1.56 -14.01 11.21
CA ASN A 74 -2.47 -12.89 11.40
C ASN A 74 -1.94 -11.97 12.51
N ASP A 75 -1.53 -10.76 12.11
CA ASP A 75 -0.95 -9.77 13.01
C ASP A 75 -2.00 -8.90 13.72
N PHE A 76 -3.28 -9.01 13.32
CA PHE A 76 -4.38 -8.33 14.00
C PHE A 76 -4.77 -9.02 15.31
N VAL A 77 -4.77 -10.36 15.36
CA VAL A 77 -5.19 -11.13 16.55
C VAL A 77 -4.43 -10.75 17.84
N PRO A 78 -3.10 -10.55 17.83
CA PRO A 78 -2.38 -10.05 19.01
C PRO A 78 -2.93 -8.74 19.59
N ILE A 79 -3.44 -7.83 18.75
CA ILE A 79 -3.98 -6.53 19.16
C ILE A 79 -5.21 -6.70 20.08
N LEU A 80 -5.97 -7.78 19.91
CA LEU A 80 -7.11 -8.12 20.79
C LEU A 80 -6.67 -8.32 22.25
N PHE A 81 -5.45 -8.80 22.47
CA PHE A 81 -4.90 -9.05 23.82
C PHE A 81 -4.40 -7.78 24.51
N GLU A 82 -4.23 -6.69 23.77
CA GLU A 82 -3.89 -5.38 24.33
C GLU A 82 -5.13 -4.67 24.90
N ARG A 83 -6.32 -5.17 24.59
CA ARG A 83 -7.59 -4.66 25.10
C ARG A 83 -8.08 -5.50 26.28
N PRO A 84 -8.72 -4.89 27.29
CA PRO A 84 -9.26 -5.61 28.46
C PRO A 84 -10.56 -6.34 28.11
N LEU A 85 -10.51 -7.26 27.15
CA LEU A 85 -11.65 -8.06 26.71
C LEU A 85 -11.88 -9.24 27.64
N LYS A 86 -13.16 -9.53 27.93
CA LYS A 86 -13.53 -10.71 28.72
C LYS A 86 -13.28 -11.97 27.91
N LYS A 87 -12.78 -13.01 28.59
CA LYS A 87 -12.54 -14.34 28.01
C LYS A 87 -13.57 -15.33 28.54
N THR A 88 -14.02 -16.24 27.69
CA THR A 88 -14.99 -17.30 28.00
C THR A 88 -14.50 -18.64 27.45
N ARG A 89 -15.14 -19.75 27.82
CA ARG A 89 -14.95 -21.08 27.20
C ARG A 89 -16.22 -21.57 26.50
N THR A 90 -17.20 -20.70 26.32
CA THR A 90 -18.46 -21.01 25.66
C THR A 90 -18.68 -20.07 24.49
N THR A 91 -19.35 -20.57 23.45
CA THR A 91 -19.87 -19.72 22.37
C THR A 91 -20.93 -18.76 22.90
N ALA A 92 -21.20 -17.68 22.16
CA ALA A 92 -22.26 -16.74 22.46
C ALA A 92 -23.60 -17.45 22.67
N GLU A 93 -24.32 -17.07 23.72
CA GLU A 93 -25.63 -17.66 24.03
C GLU A 93 -26.70 -17.13 23.07
N GLY A 94 -27.59 -18.01 22.62
CA GLY A 94 -28.71 -17.63 21.75
C GLY A 94 -28.35 -17.32 20.30
N VAL A 95 -27.09 -17.50 19.88
CA VAL A 95 -26.63 -17.32 18.49
C VAL A 95 -26.14 -18.65 17.94
N GLU A 96 -26.56 -18.99 16.72
CA GLU A 96 -26.01 -20.14 15.99
C GLU A 96 -24.56 -19.83 15.62
N ALA A 97 -23.64 -20.53 16.28
CA ALA A 97 -22.21 -20.33 16.12
C ALA A 97 -21.56 -21.58 15.55
N GLU A 98 -20.77 -21.40 14.50
CA GLU A 98 -19.90 -22.42 13.94
C GLU A 98 -18.52 -22.34 14.62
N VAL A 99 -17.86 -23.47 14.81
CA VAL A 99 -16.50 -23.52 15.36
C VAL A 99 -15.62 -24.22 14.35
N GLU A 100 -14.66 -23.48 13.82
CA GLU A 100 -13.74 -24.04 12.83
C GLU A 100 -12.83 -25.08 13.51
N PRO A 101 -12.58 -26.22 12.83
CA PRO A 101 -11.72 -27.25 13.37
C PRO A 101 -10.26 -26.77 13.42
N THR A 102 -9.48 -27.37 14.29
CA THR A 102 -8.02 -27.21 14.29
C THR A 102 -7.43 -28.20 13.30
N SER A 103 -7.00 -27.71 12.14
CA SER A 103 -6.40 -28.51 11.06
C SER A 103 -4.94 -28.85 11.32
N ILE A 104 -4.24 -28.05 12.13
CA ILE A 104 -2.82 -28.22 12.45
C ILE A 104 -2.67 -28.97 13.77
N ASP A 105 -1.95 -30.10 13.76
CA ASP A 105 -1.70 -30.87 14.98
C ASP A 105 -0.98 -29.99 16.03
N PRO A 106 -1.42 -29.98 17.29
CA PRO A 106 -0.79 -29.20 18.35
C PRO A 106 0.72 -29.44 18.52
N ARG A 107 1.21 -30.64 18.19
CA ARG A 107 2.62 -31.02 18.26
C ARG A 107 3.46 -30.36 17.16
N GLU A 108 2.85 -30.09 16.01
CA GLU A 108 3.50 -29.49 14.84
C GLU A 108 3.26 -27.97 14.75
N ALA A 109 2.25 -27.46 15.45
CA ALA A 109 1.84 -26.06 15.38
C ALA A 109 3.01 -25.08 15.64
N LYS A 110 3.93 -25.42 16.55
CA LYS A 110 5.12 -24.59 16.82
C LYS A 110 6.12 -24.57 15.65
N SER A 111 6.38 -25.71 15.01
CA SER A 111 7.31 -25.77 13.87
C SER A 111 6.72 -25.12 12.62
N VAL A 112 5.40 -25.24 12.43
CA VAL A 112 4.66 -24.52 11.37
C VAL A 112 4.74 -23.01 11.60
N ALA A 113 4.50 -22.55 12.82
CA ALA A 113 4.62 -21.13 13.18
C ALA A 113 6.03 -20.59 12.92
N GLN A 114 7.08 -21.30 13.37
CA GLN A 114 8.48 -20.94 13.08
C GLN A 114 8.74 -20.82 11.58
N SER A 115 8.27 -21.80 10.80
CA SER A 115 8.47 -21.82 9.35
C SER A 115 7.74 -20.68 8.64
N LYS A 116 6.51 -20.37 9.07
CA LYS A 116 5.71 -19.28 8.51
C LYS A 116 6.31 -17.91 8.82
N VAL A 117 6.76 -17.68 10.05
CA VAL A 117 7.45 -16.45 10.43
C VAL A 117 8.75 -16.31 9.66
N ALA A 118 9.54 -17.39 9.58
CA ALA A 118 10.79 -17.41 8.83
C ALA A 118 10.58 -17.04 7.35
N ALA A 119 9.55 -17.61 6.71
CA ALA A 119 9.17 -17.26 5.34
C ALA A 119 8.77 -15.79 5.20
N HIS A 120 8.00 -15.25 6.15
CA HIS A 120 7.56 -13.85 6.14
C HIS A 120 8.74 -12.87 6.24
N VAL A 121 9.78 -13.20 7.02
CA VAL A 121 10.97 -12.35 7.18
C VAL A 121 12.14 -12.71 6.24
N GLY A 122 11.99 -13.72 5.38
CA GLY A 122 13.03 -14.15 4.44
C GLY A 122 14.23 -14.86 5.10
N LEU A 123 14.00 -15.57 6.20
CA LEU A 123 15.04 -16.31 6.95
C LEU A 123 14.74 -17.82 6.99
N LYS A 124 15.69 -18.60 7.52
CA LYS A 124 15.49 -20.02 7.79
C LYS A 124 14.74 -20.23 9.13
N PRO A 125 13.94 -21.31 9.28
CA PRO A 125 13.19 -21.59 10.51
C PRO A 125 14.06 -21.69 11.77
N GLU A 126 15.28 -22.19 11.63
CA GLU A 126 16.29 -22.28 12.70
C GLU A 126 16.72 -20.93 13.28
N ASN A 127 16.50 -19.83 12.54
CA ASN A 127 16.76 -18.47 13.01
C ASN A 127 15.55 -17.83 13.71
N ILE A 128 14.45 -18.57 13.92
CA ILE A 128 13.24 -18.06 14.57
C ILE A 128 12.98 -18.85 15.85
N SER A 129 13.04 -18.17 17.00
CA SER A 129 12.59 -18.72 18.27
C SER A 129 11.12 -18.37 18.49
N VAL A 130 10.29 -19.36 18.82
CA VAL A 130 8.87 -19.15 19.16
C VAL A 130 8.65 -19.47 20.64
N SER A 131 7.98 -18.57 21.35
CA SER A 131 7.67 -18.64 22.78
C SER A 131 6.21 -18.24 23.06
N ALA A 132 5.72 -18.48 24.28
CA ALA A 132 4.35 -18.13 24.72
C ALA A 132 3.20 -18.68 23.82
N PHE A 133 3.37 -19.89 23.28
CA PHE A 133 2.46 -20.50 22.30
C PHE A 133 1.16 -21.00 22.96
N THR A 134 0.04 -20.30 22.73
CA THR A 134 -1.25 -20.58 23.40
C THR A 134 -2.42 -20.53 22.41
N LYS A 135 -3.32 -21.52 22.48
CA LYS A 135 -4.54 -21.56 21.65
C LYS A 135 -5.62 -20.64 22.19
N TYR A 136 -6.25 -19.89 21.29
CA TYR A 136 -7.45 -19.09 21.55
C TYR A 136 -8.44 -19.22 20.39
N TYR A 137 -9.73 -19.11 20.68
CA TYR A 137 -10.75 -18.91 19.65
C TYR A 137 -11.09 -17.43 19.53
N ILE A 138 -11.08 -16.93 18.31
CA ILE A 138 -11.44 -15.55 18.01
C ILE A 138 -12.80 -15.56 17.28
N PRO A 139 -13.82 -14.89 17.83
CA PRO A 139 -15.13 -14.85 17.18
C PRO A 139 -15.17 -13.82 16.05
N PHE A 140 -15.61 -14.24 14.87
CA PHE A 140 -15.83 -13.40 13.71
C PHE A 140 -17.27 -13.54 13.21
N TYR A 141 -17.88 -12.43 12.77
CA TYR A 141 -19.03 -12.50 11.88
C TYR A 141 -18.53 -12.62 10.44
N ARG A 142 -18.70 -13.80 9.85
CA ARG A 142 -18.43 -14.05 8.44
C ARG A 142 -19.64 -13.65 7.63
N ILE A 143 -19.48 -12.63 6.80
CA ILE A 143 -20.53 -12.00 6.01
C ILE A 143 -20.19 -12.18 4.54
N TRP A 144 -21.13 -12.74 3.78
CA TRP A 144 -21.04 -12.81 2.33
C TRP A 144 -21.80 -11.64 1.73
N ILE A 145 -21.12 -10.86 0.88
CA ILE A 145 -21.73 -9.73 0.18
C ILE A 145 -21.60 -9.89 -1.32
N ASP A 146 -22.65 -9.54 -2.04
CA ASP A 146 -22.66 -9.53 -3.50
C ASP A 146 -22.49 -8.09 -3.97
N VAL A 147 -21.41 -7.85 -4.71
CA VAL A 147 -21.00 -6.55 -5.23
C VAL A 147 -20.48 -6.74 -6.65
N ALA A 148 -20.91 -5.91 -7.59
CA ALA A 148 -20.51 -6.00 -9.01
C ALA A 148 -20.85 -7.33 -9.71
N GLY A 149 -21.73 -8.16 -9.14
CA GLY A 149 -22.04 -9.50 -9.65
C GLY A 149 -21.13 -10.60 -9.13
N ASP A 150 -20.15 -10.27 -8.28
CA ASP A 150 -19.28 -11.22 -7.59
C ASP A 150 -19.63 -11.28 -6.09
N SER A 151 -19.36 -12.44 -5.47
CA SER A 151 -19.58 -12.64 -4.03
C SER A 151 -18.26 -12.60 -3.27
N TYR A 152 -18.20 -11.77 -2.23
CA TYR A 152 -17.02 -11.56 -1.40
C TYR A 152 -17.29 -11.97 0.04
N LYS A 153 -16.32 -12.70 0.61
CA LYS A 153 -16.33 -13.08 2.02
C LYS A 153 -15.60 -12.02 2.84
N ILE A 154 -16.28 -11.42 3.80
CA ILE A 154 -15.71 -10.45 4.73
C ILE A 154 -15.89 -10.96 6.15
N ASP A 155 -14.81 -11.00 6.92
CA ASP A 155 -14.85 -11.40 8.32
C ASP A 155 -14.77 -10.15 9.21
N VAL A 156 -15.75 -9.94 10.09
CA VAL A 156 -15.75 -8.84 11.07
C VAL A 156 -15.44 -9.39 12.44
N ASP A 157 -14.37 -8.92 13.07
CA ASP A 157 -14.06 -9.29 14.46
C ASP A 157 -15.22 -8.93 15.39
N ALA A 158 -15.80 -9.93 16.05
CA ALA A 158 -16.98 -9.74 16.90
C ALA A 158 -16.66 -9.08 18.25
N CYS A 159 -15.37 -8.80 18.52
CA CYS A 159 -14.92 -8.11 19.72
C CYS A 159 -14.78 -6.59 19.53
N LEU A 160 -14.09 -6.14 18.49
CA LEU A 160 -13.76 -4.74 18.20
C LEU A 160 -14.47 -4.19 16.98
N GLY A 161 -15.05 -5.03 16.12
CA GLY A 161 -15.69 -4.61 14.88
C GLY A 161 -14.73 -4.24 13.77
N ALA A 162 -13.50 -4.75 13.81
CA ALA A 162 -12.55 -4.57 12.73
C ALA A 162 -12.91 -5.50 11.55
N PRO A 163 -13.21 -4.96 10.37
CA PRO A 163 -13.45 -5.76 9.18
C PRO A 163 -12.12 -6.23 8.54
N LEU A 164 -12.07 -7.50 8.13
CA LEU A 164 -10.95 -8.17 7.45
C LEU A 164 -11.43 -8.70 6.09
N GLY A 165 -10.58 -8.62 5.05
CA GLY A 165 -10.93 -9.07 3.70
C GLY A 165 -11.53 -7.98 2.79
N LEU A 166 -11.64 -6.75 3.27
CA LEU A 166 -12.20 -5.63 2.50
C LEU A 166 -11.33 -5.22 1.31
N GLU A 167 -10.04 -5.50 1.36
CA GLU A 167 -9.10 -5.27 0.26
C GLU A 167 -9.48 -6.05 -1.01
N GLN A 168 -10.23 -7.16 -0.86
CA GLN A 168 -10.71 -7.97 -1.98
C GLN A 168 -11.92 -7.36 -2.68
N VAL A 169 -12.66 -6.47 -2.00
CA VAL A 169 -13.81 -5.78 -2.58
C VAL A 169 -13.30 -4.64 -3.47
N PRO A 170 -13.58 -4.66 -4.79
CA PRO A 170 -13.11 -3.63 -5.70
C PRO A 170 -13.72 -2.26 -5.36
N GLU A 171 -13.04 -1.17 -5.71
CA GLU A 171 -13.64 0.15 -5.64
C GLU A 171 -14.57 0.36 -6.83
N ARG A 172 -15.75 0.96 -6.60
CA ARG A 172 -16.63 1.31 -7.71
C ARG A 172 -16.02 2.47 -8.49
N PRO A 173 -15.87 2.37 -9.82
CA PRO A 173 -15.49 3.52 -10.63
C PRO A 173 -16.53 4.64 -10.44
N LYS A 174 -16.07 5.82 -10.04
CA LYS A 174 -16.95 6.99 -9.90
C LYS A 174 -17.54 7.35 -11.26
N THR A 175 -18.85 7.53 -11.32
CA THR A 175 -19.45 8.05 -12.56
C THR A 175 -19.06 9.51 -12.75
N TRP A 176 -19.02 9.98 -14.00
CA TRP A 176 -18.70 11.38 -14.31
C TRP A 176 -19.57 12.37 -13.52
N GLU A 177 -20.85 12.05 -13.34
CA GLU A 177 -21.82 12.85 -12.58
C GLU A 177 -21.48 12.91 -11.09
N GLU A 178 -20.98 11.82 -10.51
CA GLU A 178 -20.58 11.78 -9.10
C GLU A 178 -19.27 12.53 -8.86
N ALA A 179 -18.29 12.35 -9.75
CA ALA A 179 -17.04 13.10 -9.70
C ALA A 179 -17.28 14.61 -9.86
N THR A 180 -18.13 15.00 -10.80
CA THR A 180 -18.50 16.40 -11.04
C THR A 180 -19.36 16.93 -9.89
N GLY A 181 -20.32 16.15 -9.39
CA GLY A 181 -21.20 16.51 -8.29
C GLY A 181 -20.48 16.75 -6.97
N GLU A 182 -19.52 15.88 -6.60
CA GLU A 182 -18.67 16.08 -5.43
C GLU A 182 -17.83 17.36 -5.56
N THR A 183 -17.29 17.61 -6.76
CA THR A 183 -16.51 18.82 -7.05
C THR A 183 -17.39 20.07 -6.96
N LEU A 184 -18.60 20.03 -7.52
CA LEU A 184 -19.56 21.13 -7.48
C LEU A 184 -20.05 21.41 -6.05
N GLN A 185 -20.28 20.37 -5.25
CA GLN A 185 -20.66 20.53 -3.83
C GLN A 185 -19.52 21.15 -3.01
N LYS A 186 -18.27 20.74 -3.25
CA LYS A 186 -17.10 21.39 -2.65
C LYS A 186 -17.02 22.86 -3.06
N LEU A 187 -17.22 23.18 -4.33
CA LEU A 187 -17.29 24.55 -4.85
C LEU A 187 -18.49 25.37 -4.34
N LYS A 188 -19.53 24.76 -3.76
CA LYS A 188 -20.66 25.49 -3.17
C LYS A 188 -20.40 25.96 -1.74
N THR A 189 -19.40 25.41 -1.07
CA THR A 189 -19.13 25.74 0.34
C THR A 189 -17.91 26.66 0.46
N PRO A 190 -17.96 27.73 1.28
CA PRO A 190 -16.79 28.58 1.54
C PRO A 190 -15.59 27.80 2.08
N LYS A 191 -15.83 26.72 2.85
CA LYS A 191 -14.80 25.77 3.28
C LYS A 191 -14.18 25.01 2.11
N GLY A 192 -14.98 24.55 1.15
CA GLY A 192 -14.45 23.91 -0.05
C GLY A 192 -13.69 24.89 -0.94
N TRP A 193 -14.09 26.17 -0.99
CA TRP A 193 -13.25 27.23 -1.56
C TRP A 193 -11.96 27.41 -0.78
N ALA A 194 -11.97 27.40 0.56
CA ALA A 194 -10.77 27.52 1.38
C ALA A 194 -9.85 26.27 1.30
N GLU A 195 -10.40 25.08 1.08
CA GLU A 195 -9.61 23.87 0.79
C GLU A 195 -9.02 23.90 -0.61
N LEU A 196 -9.79 24.35 -1.61
CA LEU A 196 -9.33 24.50 -2.99
C LEU A 196 -8.35 25.67 -3.13
N SER A 197 -8.58 26.78 -2.43
CA SER A 197 -7.75 27.97 -2.41
C SER A 197 -6.58 27.82 -1.45
N GLY A 198 -6.71 27.10 -0.34
CA GLY A 198 -5.60 26.72 0.53
C GLY A 198 -4.62 25.78 -0.19
N LYS A 199 -5.15 24.88 -1.03
CA LYS A 199 -4.33 24.09 -1.97
C LYS A 199 -3.74 24.93 -3.12
N ALA A 200 -4.39 26.03 -3.51
CA ALA A 200 -3.90 26.93 -4.57
C ALA A 200 -2.92 28.02 -4.05
N LEU A 201 -3.08 28.51 -2.83
CA LEU A 201 -2.33 29.61 -2.21
C LEU A 201 -1.17 29.10 -1.36
N GLY A 202 -1.24 27.88 -0.81
CA GLY A 202 -0.13 27.25 -0.09
C GLY A 202 1.07 26.87 -0.97
N ALA A 203 0.91 26.87 -2.30
CA ALA A 203 1.94 26.49 -3.27
C ALA A 203 2.28 27.62 -4.28
N GLY A 204 1.85 28.85 -3.99
CA GLY A 204 1.90 29.98 -4.94
C GLY A 204 2.31 31.31 -4.31
N GLY A 205 3.27 31.29 -3.38
CA GLY A 205 4.00 32.51 -3.02
C GLY A 205 5.03 32.80 -4.10
N THR A 206 4.90 33.95 -4.77
CA THR A 206 5.77 34.51 -5.82
C THR A 206 5.50 34.05 -7.27
N ALA A 207 4.66 34.81 -7.98
CA ALA A 207 4.96 35.28 -9.34
C ALA A 207 3.93 36.32 -9.81
N ALA A 208 4.41 37.57 -9.86
CA ALA A 208 4.18 38.58 -10.89
C ALA A 208 2.72 38.96 -11.25
N ALA A 209 2.33 40.12 -10.72
CA ALA A 209 1.42 41.04 -11.37
C ALA A 209 2.10 41.72 -12.57
N SER A 210 1.50 41.60 -13.76
CA SER A 210 1.64 42.48 -14.94
C SER A 210 0.78 41.86 -16.04
N GLY A 211 -0.06 42.51 -16.84
CA GLY A 211 -0.39 43.91 -17.07
C GLY A 211 -1.60 43.91 -18.02
N GLY A 212 -2.29 45.05 -18.11
CA GLY A 212 -3.56 45.19 -18.84
C GLY A 212 -3.46 45.09 -20.37
N GLY A 213 -4.63 45.08 -21.00
CA GLY A 213 -4.80 45.17 -22.45
C GLY A 213 -6.27 45.05 -22.86
N GLU A 214 -6.93 46.21 -22.97
CA GLU A 214 -8.20 46.41 -23.69
C GLU A 214 -8.08 46.03 -25.17
N GLY A 215 -9.19 45.59 -25.77
CA GLY A 215 -9.33 45.50 -27.23
C GLY A 215 -10.38 44.49 -27.67
N GLY A 216 -11.63 44.93 -27.85
CA GLY A 216 -12.69 44.10 -28.41
C GLY A 216 -12.66 44.05 -29.94
N ILE A 217 -13.07 42.92 -30.53
CA ILE A 217 -13.72 42.88 -31.84
C ILE A 217 -14.90 41.87 -31.78
N ALA A 218 -16.04 42.35 -32.24
CA ALA A 218 -17.32 41.67 -32.29
C ALA A 218 -17.41 40.66 -33.44
N GLY A 219 -18.25 39.64 -33.25
CA GLY A 219 -19.04 39.05 -34.35
C GLY A 219 -18.69 37.64 -34.81
N SER A 220 -19.00 36.63 -34.00
CA SER A 220 -19.71 35.43 -34.50
C SER A 220 -20.35 34.69 -33.32
N LYS A 221 -21.62 34.29 -33.48
CA LYS A 221 -22.50 33.78 -32.43
C LYS A 221 -22.28 32.30 -32.15
N LEU A 222 -21.10 31.97 -31.67
CA LEU A 222 -20.90 30.94 -30.66
C LEU A 222 -20.13 31.67 -29.57
N PRO A 223 -20.68 31.82 -28.36
CA PRO A 223 -20.18 32.83 -27.43
C PRO A 223 -18.72 32.50 -27.10
N LEU A 224 -17.79 33.24 -27.70
CA LEU A 224 -16.34 33.08 -27.59
C LEU A 224 -15.91 33.09 -26.11
N LYS A 225 -16.73 33.70 -25.25
CA LYS A 225 -16.67 33.64 -23.80
C LYS A 225 -16.66 32.20 -23.25
N TYR A 226 -17.44 31.27 -23.80
CA TYR A 226 -17.50 29.87 -23.37
C TYR A 226 -16.41 29.00 -23.99
N LEU A 227 -15.87 29.38 -25.16
CA LEU A 227 -14.67 28.73 -25.72
C LEU A 227 -13.42 29.14 -24.95
N ALA A 228 -13.30 30.42 -24.59
CA ALA A 228 -12.26 30.92 -23.69
C ALA A 228 -12.43 30.35 -22.28
N PHE A 229 -13.65 30.31 -21.73
CA PHE A 229 -13.91 29.63 -20.45
C PHE A 229 -13.62 28.14 -20.53
N GLY A 230 -14.00 27.47 -21.61
CA GLY A 230 -13.73 26.05 -21.85
C GLY A 230 -12.23 25.78 -21.92
N ALA A 231 -11.47 26.60 -22.64
CA ALA A 231 -10.01 26.52 -22.70
C ALA A 231 -9.37 26.82 -21.34
N ILE A 232 -9.85 27.82 -20.60
CA ILE A 232 -9.37 28.13 -19.24
C ILE A 232 -9.70 26.99 -18.27
N VAL A 233 -10.90 26.40 -18.35
CA VAL A 233 -11.32 25.26 -17.54
C VAL A 233 -10.56 24.00 -17.91
N ILE A 234 -10.24 23.77 -19.19
CA ILE A 234 -9.39 22.66 -19.64
C ILE A 234 -7.95 22.89 -19.20
N VAL A 235 -7.40 24.10 -19.31
CA VAL A 235 -6.05 24.43 -18.82
C VAL A 235 -5.98 24.33 -17.30
N LEU A 236 -6.99 24.78 -16.56
CA LEU A 236 -7.10 24.61 -15.11
C LEU A 236 -7.32 23.14 -14.74
N ALA A 237 -8.12 22.38 -15.50
CA ALA A 237 -8.30 20.96 -15.26
C ALA A 237 -7.02 20.18 -15.55
N VAL A 238 -6.29 20.51 -16.62
CA VAL A 238 -4.97 19.95 -16.92
C VAL A 238 -3.98 20.33 -15.83
N LEU A 239 -3.94 21.59 -15.37
CA LEU A 239 -3.06 22.03 -14.28
C LEU A 239 -3.44 21.44 -12.91
N VAL A 240 -4.72 21.21 -12.65
CA VAL A 240 -5.20 20.62 -11.39
C VAL A 240 -5.03 19.10 -11.40
N LEU A 241 -5.33 18.43 -12.51
CA LEU A 241 -5.14 16.98 -12.67
C LEU A 241 -3.65 16.62 -12.80
N SER A 242 -2.82 17.46 -13.43
CA SER A 242 -1.37 17.27 -13.45
C SER A 242 -0.70 17.55 -12.10
N ARG A 243 -1.38 18.27 -11.19
CA ARG A 243 -0.87 18.58 -9.83
C ARG A 243 -1.52 17.73 -8.72
N GLN A 244 -2.62 17.03 -8.99
CA GLN A 244 -3.30 16.17 -8.00
C GLN A 244 -2.62 14.82 -7.80
N PHE A 245 -1.76 14.39 -8.73
CA PHE A 245 -0.73 13.43 -8.39
C PHE A 245 0.38 14.21 -7.70
N GLY A 246 0.41 14.19 -6.36
CA GLY A 246 1.62 14.47 -5.62
C GLY A 246 2.66 13.42 -5.99
N SER A 247 3.23 13.52 -7.19
CA SER A 247 4.21 12.59 -7.69
C SER A 247 5.48 12.92 -6.93
N ALA A 248 5.86 12.05 -6.00
CA ALA A 248 7.22 12.04 -5.53
C ALA A 248 8.14 12.06 -6.77
N GLY A 249 8.96 13.10 -6.89
CA GLY A 249 9.92 13.23 -7.98
C GLY A 249 11.02 12.20 -7.74
N ILE A 250 11.23 11.33 -8.71
CA ILE A 250 12.26 10.30 -8.63
C ILE A 250 13.16 10.45 -9.85
N SER A 251 14.43 10.71 -9.57
CA SER A 251 15.48 10.74 -10.58
C SER A 251 16.63 9.89 -10.07
N CYS A 252 16.84 8.73 -10.69
CA CYS A 252 18.00 7.90 -10.40
C CYS A 252 19.03 8.01 -11.52
N LYS A 253 20.29 8.21 -11.14
CA LYS A 253 21.41 8.22 -12.06
C LYS A 253 22.51 7.31 -11.54
N VAL A 254 23.17 6.63 -12.46
CA VAL A 254 24.42 5.90 -12.20
C VAL A 254 25.55 6.94 -12.09
N TYR A 255 26.58 6.69 -11.28
CA TYR A 255 27.73 7.58 -11.24
C TYR A 255 28.51 7.56 -12.56
N ASP A 256 29.11 8.70 -12.92
CA ASP A 256 29.85 8.87 -14.18
C ASP A 256 30.99 7.86 -14.34
N ASP A 257 31.54 7.38 -13.22
CA ASP A 257 32.56 6.33 -13.12
C ASP A 257 32.15 4.94 -13.66
N PHE A 258 30.86 4.75 -13.96
CA PHE A 258 30.28 3.54 -14.56
C PHE A 258 29.60 3.84 -15.91
N LEU A 259 29.86 5.00 -16.51
CA LEU A 259 29.33 5.39 -17.81
C LEU A 259 30.48 5.52 -18.81
N GLY A 260 30.40 4.75 -19.89
CA GLY A 260 31.32 4.80 -21.01
C GLY A 260 31.09 5.99 -21.93
N ALA A 261 32.00 6.18 -22.89
CA ALA A 261 31.87 7.21 -23.90
C ALA A 261 30.64 6.95 -24.80
N PRO A 262 29.90 8.00 -25.24
CA PRO A 262 28.80 7.83 -26.18
C PRO A 262 29.29 7.23 -27.51
N PRO A 263 28.52 6.32 -28.15
CA PRO A 263 28.98 5.53 -29.29
C PRO A 263 29.22 6.33 -30.59
N PHE A 264 28.67 7.55 -30.74
CA PHE A 264 28.85 8.34 -31.98
C PHE A 264 28.97 9.85 -31.70
N LEU A 265 30.19 10.41 -31.79
CA LEU A 265 30.45 11.88 -31.76
C LEU A 265 29.71 12.65 -30.65
N GLY A 266 29.49 12.03 -29.48
CA GLY A 266 28.76 12.63 -28.36
C GLY A 266 27.22 12.55 -28.45
N PHE A 267 26.68 11.93 -29.48
CA PHE A 267 25.25 11.64 -29.64
C PHE A 267 24.95 10.19 -29.23
N GLY A 268 24.03 10.03 -28.29
CA GLY A 268 23.59 8.72 -27.78
C GLY A 268 23.58 8.68 -26.26
N GLU A 269 22.86 7.71 -25.70
CA GLU A 269 22.96 7.40 -24.27
C GLU A 269 24.33 6.76 -23.99
N PRO A 270 25.07 7.20 -22.96
CA PRO A 270 26.33 6.57 -22.58
C PRO A 270 26.11 5.11 -22.21
N GLU A 271 27.06 4.25 -22.60
CA GLU A 271 26.98 2.82 -22.30
C GLU A 271 27.29 2.56 -20.82
N LEU A 272 26.68 1.54 -20.24
CA LEU A 272 26.92 1.19 -18.84
C LEU A 272 28.19 0.32 -18.74
N GLU A 273 29.22 0.80 -18.04
CA GLU A 273 30.49 0.10 -17.81
C GLU A 273 30.57 -0.43 -16.36
N PRO A 274 30.14 -1.67 -16.10
CA PRO A 274 30.17 -2.23 -14.76
C PRO A 274 31.59 -2.51 -14.27
N ARG A 275 31.81 -2.40 -12.95
CA ARG A 275 33.05 -2.85 -12.31
C ARG A 275 32.91 -4.28 -11.81
N VAL A 276 34.03 -4.98 -11.69
CA VAL A 276 34.09 -6.33 -11.15
C VAL A 276 34.41 -6.26 -9.65
N ALA A 277 33.49 -6.72 -8.81
CA ALA A 277 33.71 -6.85 -7.39
C ALA A 277 34.67 -8.02 -7.07
N ARG A 278 35.22 -8.05 -5.85
CA ARG A 278 36.18 -9.10 -5.42
C ARG A 278 35.62 -10.53 -5.53
N ASN A 279 34.30 -10.69 -5.50
CA ASN A 279 33.61 -11.97 -5.63
C ASN A 279 33.30 -12.36 -7.08
N GLY A 280 33.82 -11.61 -8.06
CA GLY A 280 33.58 -11.84 -9.49
C GLY A 280 32.22 -11.37 -10.00
N LEU A 281 31.39 -10.71 -9.19
CA LEU A 281 30.14 -10.11 -9.65
C LEU A 281 30.40 -8.77 -10.34
N LEU A 282 29.63 -8.49 -11.37
CA LEU A 282 29.53 -7.15 -11.95
C LEU A 282 28.67 -6.27 -11.05
N TYR A 283 29.00 -4.99 -10.93
CA TYR A 283 28.18 -4.04 -10.21
C TYR A 283 28.26 -2.64 -10.78
N VAL A 284 27.21 -1.86 -10.53
CA VAL A 284 27.15 -0.41 -10.75
C VAL A 284 26.64 0.28 -9.50
N GLU A 285 27.11 1.50 -9.28
CA GLU A 285 26.68 2.36 -8.18
C GLU A 285 26.08 3.65 -8.72
N GLY A 286 25.15 4.21 -7.96
CA GLY A 286 24.54 5.48 -8.29
C GLY A 286 23.72 6.02 -7.14
N GLU A 287 22.91 7.01 -7.45
CA GLU A 287 22.04 7.66 -6.47
C GLU A 287 20.67 7.95 -7.05
N CYS A 288 19.65 7.83 -6.20
CA CYS A 288 18.30 8.27 -6.45
C CYS A 288 18.04 9.56 -5.67
N ALA A 289 17.72 10.63 -6.39
CA ALA A 289 17.17 11.86 -5.84
C ALA A 289 15.65 11.69 -5.69
N LEU A 290 15.17 11.69 -4.45
CA LEU A 290 13.78 11.52 -4.07
C LEU A 290 13.25 12.84 -3.51
N SER A 291 12.28 13.45 -4.17
CA SER A 291 11.60 14.66 -3.68
C SER A 291 10.12 14.38 -3.40
N ASN A 292 9.57 15.04 -2.39
CA ASN A 292 8.14 15.02 -2.11
C ASN A 292 7.61 16.45 -2.19
N SER A 293 6.97 16.75 -3.32
CA SER A 293 6.28 18.04 -3.54
C SER A 293 4.88 18.09 -2.92
N GLY A 294 4.44 17.04 -2.25
CA GLY A 294 3.16 16.97 -1.53
C GLY A 294 3.21 17.67 -0.18
N SER A 295 2.04 17.90 0.43
CA SER A 295 1.90 18.57 1.72
C SER A 295 1.97 17.64 2.94
N GLY A 296 2.01 16.33 2.72
CA GLY A 296 2.11 15.31 3.76
C GLY A 296 3.28 14.37 3.53
N ASP A 297 3.67 13.62 4.56
CA ASP A 297 4.71 12.61 4.45
C ASP A 297 4.31 11.54 3.43
N ALA A 298 5.27 11.12 2.61
CA ALA A 298 5.07 10.11 1.58
C ALA A 298 6.05 8.95 1.76
N SER A 299 5.60 7.74 1.47
CA SER A 299 6.46 6.57 1.33
C SER A 299 6.76 6.36 -0.15
N VAL A 300 8.04 6.35 -0.51
CA VAL A 300 8.48 6.15 -1.89
C VAL A 300 9.39 4.95 -1.96
N SER A 301 9.08 4.04 -2.88
CA SER A 301 9.94 2.90 -3.21
C SER A 301 10.35 3.01 -4.67
N VAL A 302 11.64 2.80 -4.95
CA VAL A 302 12.19 2.86 -6.30
C VAL A 302 12.92 1.56 -6.57
N GLN A 303 12.54 0.91 -7.66
CA GLN A 303 13.22 -0.25 -8.18
C GLN A 303 14.21 0.21 -9.25
N THR A 304 15.50 0.09 -8.98
CA THR A 304 16.55 0.24 -10.00
C THR A 304 16.88 -1.13 -10.56
N ARG A 305 17.07 -1.22 -11.88
CA ARG A 305 17.32 -2.49 -12.56
C ARG A 305 18.36 -2.35 -13.66
N VAL A 306 19.13 -3.41 -13.85
CA VAL A 306 20.03 -3.57 -15.00
C VAL A 306 19.48 -4.67 -15.89
N LYS A 307 19.39 -4.40 -17.19
CA LYS A 307 18.98 -5.36 -18.22
C LYS A 307 19.96 -5.37 -19.38
N ARG A 308 19.89 -6.36 -20.26
CA ARG A 308 20.60 -6.28 -21.55
C ARG A 308 19.90 -5.28 -22.47
N LYS A 309 20.63 -4.55 -23.32
CA LYS A 309 19.99 -3.68 -24.34
C LYS A 309 19.26 -4.51 -25.39
N THR A 310 19.81 -5.66 -25.76
CA THR A 310 19.32 -6.51 -26.85
C THR A 310 18.16 -7.43 -26.46
N THR A 311 17.95 -7.69 -25.16
CA THR A 311 16.89 -8.58 -24.68
C THR A 311 16.12 -7.94 -23.52
N PRO A 312 14.84 -8.28 -23.31
CA PRO A 312 14.06 -7.78 -22.17
C PRO A 312 14.44 -8.42 -20.82
N GLU A 313 15.52 -9.20 -20.77
CA GLU A 313 15.96 -9.93 -19.58
C GLU A 313 16.49 -8.97 -18.49
N ILE A 314 15.84 -8.97 -17.33
CA ILE A 314 16.30 -8.24 -16.14
C ILE A 314 17.37 -9.08 -15.45
N LEU A 315 18.58 -8.53 -15.34
CA LEU A 315 19.75 -9.23 -14.79
C LEU A 315 19.87 -9.05 -13.28
N ALA A 316 19.54 -7.85 -12.78
CA ALA A 316 19.52 -7.56 -11.36
C ALA A 316 18.62 -6.37 -11.05
N VAL A 317 18.21 -6.32 -9.78
CA VAL A 317 17.31 -5.33 -9.21
C VAL A 317 17.82 -4.88 -7.85
N ASN A 318 17.74 -3.59 -7.56
CA ASN A 318 17.92 -3.04 -6.22
C ASN A 318 16.68 -2.21 -5.84
N LEU A 319 16.17 -2.43 -4.64
CA LEU A 319 15.04 -1.70 -4.08
C LEU A 319 15.55 -0.62 -3.11
N THR A 320 15.30 0.64 -3.45
CA THR A 320 15.59 1.80 -2.59
C THR A 320 14.30 2.34 -2.01
N MET A 321 14.20 2.43 -0.68
CA MET A 321 13.00 2.89 0.02
C MET A 321 13.26 4.15 0.85
N ALA A 322 12.26 5.04 0.87
CA ALA A 322 12.17 6.20 1.74
C ALA A 322 10.79 6.22 2.42
N PRO A 323 10.64 5.56 3.60
CA PRO A 323 9.33 5.33 4.23
C PRO A 323 8.70 6.56 4.90
N GLN A 324 9.40 7.70 4.95
CA GLN A 324 8.92 8.95 5.54
C GLN A 324 9.57 10.14 4.82
N LEU A 325 9.36 10.22 3.51
CA LEU A 325 9.81 11.35 2.72
C LEU A 325 8.95 12.56 3.09
N LYS A 326 9.46 13.40 4.00
CA LYS A 326 8.80 14.66 4.39
C LYS A 326 8.63 15.55 3.17
N PRO A 327 7.61 16.44 3.15
CA PRO A 327 7.51 17.55 2.22
C PRO A 327 8.86 18.27 2.16
N THR A 328 9.61 17.92 1.13
CA THR A 328 10.93 18.46 0.88
C THR A 328 10.65 19.61 -0.05
N GLY A 329 11.13 20.82 0.27
CA GLY A 329 11.00 21.94 -0.65
C GLY A 329 11.74 21.68 -1.96
N SER A 330 12.67 22.54 -2.34
CA SER A 330 13.48 22.34 -3.55
C SER A 330 14.60 21.30 -3.39
N THR A 331 14.87 20.78 -2.18
CA THR A 331 16.02 19.90 -1.92
C THR A 331 15.63 18.41 -1.85
N PRO A 332 16.00 17.59 -2.84
CA PRO A 332 15.71 16.16 -2.84
C PRO A 332 16.54 15.40 -1.78
N VAL A 333 15.98 14.32 -1.24
CA VAL A 333 16.71 13.34 -0.43
C VAL A 333 17.49 12.40 -1.36
N ILE A 334 18.80 12.36 -1.20
CA ILE A 334 19.67 11.50 -1.99
C ILE A 334 19.81 10.14 -1.29
N LYS A 335 19.58 9.05 -2.04
CA LYS A 335 19.75 7.67 -1.58
C LYS A 335 20.69 6.92 -2.52
N PRO A 336 21.86 6.44 -2.03
CA PRO A 336 22.75 5.64 -2.87
C PRO A 336 22.13 4.25 -3.13
N PHE A 337 22.44 3.67 -4.28
CA PHE A 337 22.09 2.30 -4.63
C PHE A 337 23.30 1.56 -5.21
N ILE A 338 23.27 0.23 -5.09
CA ILE A 338 24.23 -0.69 -5.73
C ILE A 338 23.43 -1.82 -6.36
N VAL A 339 23.64 -2.05 -7.65
CA VAL A 339 23.05 -3.17 -8.39
C VAL A 339 24.18 -4.13 -8.78
N SER A 340 24.11 -5.39 -8.34
CA SER A 340 25.13 -6.40 -8.65
C SER A 340 24.53 -7.62 -9.35
N TRP A 341 25.21 -8.16 -10.36
CA TRP A 341 24.76 -9.34 -11.12
C TRP A 341 25.92 -10.22 -11.58
N LYS A 342 25.58 -11.42 -12.07
CA LYS A 342 26.52 -12.29 -12.78
C LYS A 342 26.42 -12.00 -14.27
N GLY A 343 27.54 -11.77 -14.94
CA GLY A 343 27.56 -11.44 -16.35
C GLY A 343 28.98 -11.34 -16.92
N ASP A 344 29.05 -10.91 -18.17
CA ASP A 344 30.30 -10.64 -18.88
C ASP A 344 30.60 -9.14 -18.83
N LYS A 345 31.85 -8.76 -18.57
CA LYS A 345 32.21 -7.34 -18.43
C LYS A 345 31.92 -6.55 -19.71
N ASP A 346 32.07 -7.19 -20.86
CA ASP A 346 31.86 -6.59 -22.19
C ASP A 346 30.40 -6.71 -22.68
N GLY A 347 29.47 -6.99 -21.76
CA GLY A 347 28.05 -7.11 -22.09
C GLY A 347 27.38 -5.77 -22.37
N ASP A 348 26.40 -5.78 -23.27
CA ASP A 348 25.62 -4.58 -23.60
C ASP A 348 24.48 -4.35 -22.59
N TYR A 349 24.73 -3.49 -21.60
CA TYR A 349 23.85 -3.27 -20.46
C TYR A 349 23.12 -1.92 -20.51
N LYS A 350 21.90 -1.91 -19.95
CA LYS A 350 21.09 -0.70 -19.75
C LYS A 350 20.62 -0.60 -18.31
N PHE A 351 20.78 0.59 -17.73
CA PHE A 351 20.18 0.96 -16.46
C PHE A 351 18.78 1.53 -16.68
N GLU A 352 17.82 1.08 -15.88
CA GLU A 352 16.48 1.65 -15.80
C GLU A 352 16.05 1.74 -14.34
N TYR A 353 15.11 2.64 -14.07
CA TYR A 353 14.46 2.70 -12.76
C TYR A 353 12.96 2.86 -12.91
N GLU A 354 12.23 2.35 -11.94
CA GLU A 354 10.77 2.36 -11.89
C GLU A 354 10.32 2.72 -10.48
N LYS A 355 9.36 3.65 -10.38
CA LYS A 355 8.71 3.95 -9.12
C LYS A 355 7.77 2.79 -8.77
N LEU A 356 7.94 2.21 -7.58
CA LEU A 356 6.99 1.26 -7.01
C LEU A 356 6.08 2.03 -6.05
N GLY A 357 4.85 2.32 -6.47
CA GLY A 357 3.86 3.04 -5.66
C GLY A 357 2.94 3.96 -6.42
#